data_AF-A0AAU3IJ54-F1
#
_entry.id   AF-A0AAU3IJ54-F1
#
_cell.length_a   1.000
_cell.length_b   1.000
_cell.length_c   1.000
_cell.angle_alpha   90.00
_cell.angle_beta   90.00
_cell.angle_gamma   90.00
#
_symmetry.space_group_name_H-M   'P 1'
#
loop_
_entity.id
_entity.type
_entity.pdbx_description
1 polymer ?
#
loop_
_entity_poly.entity_id
_entity_poly.type
_entity_poly.pdbx_seq_one_letter_code
_entity_poly.pdbx_strand_id
1 'polypeptide(L)' 'MTGVRLEGLAVVSGVVPGDDASVVAVKWPGSYAVNLTYRVSVGRVEGQLLYHDHESRLTIHKASAALRVRR' A
#
# COMPACT_ATOMS: atom_id res chain seq x y z
N MET A 1 18.11 -1.33 20.48
CA MET A 1 17.01 -0.45 20.01
C MET A 1 16.12 -1.28 19.09
N THR A 2 15.00 -1.78 19.62
CA THR A 2 14.11 -2.69 18.88
C THR A 2 13.24 -1.87 17.93
N GLY A 3 13.63 -1.77 16.66
CA GLY A 3 12.79 -1.17 15.63
C GLY A 3 11.63 -2.10 15.32
N VAL A 4 10.40 -1.69 15.65
CA VAL A 4 9.20 -2.40 15.19
C VAL A 4 9.14 -2.26 13.67
N ARG A 5 9.32 -3.38 12.97
CA ARG A 5 9.30 -3.47 11.51
C ARG A 5 7.85 -3.64 11.05
N LEU A 6 7.20 -2.54 10.69
CA LEU A 6 5.79 -2.48 10.29
C LEU A 6 5.64 -2.83 8.81
N GLU A 7 5.77 -4.11 8.44
CA GLU A 7 5.55 -4.58 7.06
C GLU A 7 4.27 -5.42 6.99
N GLY A 8 3.45 -5.22 5.95
CA GLY A 8 2.26 -6.04 5.72
C GLY A 8 1.00 -5.56 6.44
N LEU A 9 0.87 -4.26 6.68
CA LEU A 9 -0.30 -3.70 7.36
C LEU A 9 -1.58 -3.76 6.51
N ALA A 10 -1.46 -3.93 5.19
CA ALA A 10 -2.58 -4.20 4.30
C ALA A 10 -2.14 -5.05 3.10
N VAL A 11 -3.06 -5.86 2.57
CA VAL A 11 -2.91 -6.56 1.29
C VAL A 11 -3.90 -5.97 0.31
N VAL A 12 -3.41 -5.53 -0.84
CA VAL A 12 -4.17 -4.80 -1.85
C VAL A 12 -3.91 -5.42 -3.22
N SER A 13 -4.96 -5.57 -4.02
CA SER A 13 -4.86 -6.08 -5.39
C SER A 13 -5.28 -4.98 -6.36
N GLY A 14 -4.80 -5.07 -7.61
CA GLY A 14 -5.00 -4.02 -8.63
C GLY A 14 -3.94 -2.90 -8.62
N VAL A 15 -2.95 -2.98 -7.72
CA VAL A 15 -1.70 -2.21 -7.82
C VAL A 15 -0.82 -2.79 -8.93
N VAL A 16 -0.66 -4.12 -8.93
CA VAL A 16 -0.05 -4.90 -10.00
C VAL A 16 -1.14 -5.73 -10.66
N PRO A 17 -1.23 -5.75 -12.01
CA PRO A 17 -2.20 -6.59 -12.70
C PRO A 17 -1.98 -8.07 -12.38
N GLY A 18 -2.99 -8.72 -11.79
CA GLY A 18 -2.99 -10.17 -11.55
C GLY A 18 -2.15 -10.65 -10.36
N ASP A 19 -1.63 -9.75 -9.51
CA ASP A 19 -0.85 -10.12 -8.32
C ASP A 19 -1.30 -9.30 -7.10
N ASP A 20 -1.08 -9.87 -5.92
CA ASP A 20 -1.38 -9.25 -4.64
C ASP A 20 -0.16 -8.48 -4.13
N ALA A 21 -0.41 -7.25 -3.68
CA ALA A 21 0.63 -6.36 -3.18
C ALA A 21 0.48 -6.17 -1.66
N SER A 22 1.53 -6.49 -0.91
CA SER A 22 1.60 -6.21 0.52
C SER A 22 2.11 -4.79 0.75
N VAL A 23 1.31 -3.95 1.40
CA VAL A 23 1.69 -2.56 1.69
C VAL A 23 2.80 -2.52 2.73
N VAL A 24 3.89 -1.84 2.37
CA VAL A 24 5.07 -1.63 3.22
C VAL A 24 5.08 -0.20 3.77
N ALA A 25 4.78 0.80 2.93
CA ALA A 25 4.70 2.19 3.37
C ALA A 25 3.73 2.99 2.51
N VAL A 26 3.14 4.02 3.12
CA VAL A 26 2.24 4.97 2.48
C VAL A 26 2.71 6.38 2.81
N LYS A 27 2.97 7.20 1.80
CA LYS A 27 3.34 8.61 1.99
C LYS A 27 2.42 9.51 1.19
N TRP A 28 2.00 10.62 1.78
CA TRP A 28 1.15 11.63 1.15
C TRP A 28 2.02 12.85 0.78
N PRO A 29 2.55 12.94 -0.46
CA PRO A 29 3.29 14.12 -0.89
C PRO A 29 2.40 15.37 -1.06
N GLY A 30 1.07 15.23 -1.03
CA GLY A 30 0.09 16.33 -1.11
C GLY A 30 -1.34 15.81 -0.96
N SER A 31 -2.33 16.62 -1.33
CA SER A 31 -3.76 16.28 -1.15
C SER A 31 -4.34 15.33 -2.21
N TYR A 32 -3.67 15.16 -3.35
CA TYR A 32 -4.23 14.48 -4.52
C TYR A 32 -3.51 13.19 -4.92
N ALA A 33 -2.41 12.86 -4.23
CA ALA A 33 -1.60 11.72 -4.57
C ALA A 33 -1.04 11.01 -3.34
N VAL A 34 -0.93 9.69 -3.46
CA VAL A 34 -0.35 8.79 -2.47
C VAL A 34 0.82 8.07 -3.12
N ASN A 35 2.00 8.17 -2.51
CA ASN A 35 3.09 7.29 -2.86
C ASN A 35 2.98 6.00 -2.05
N LEU A 36 2.65 4.90 -2.73
CA LEU A 36 2.50 3.57 -2.15
C LEU A 36 3.76 2.76 -2.40
N THR A 37 4.39 2.30 -1.33
CA THR A 37 5.47 1.31 -1.38
C THR A 37 4.91 -0.04 -0.97
N TYR A 38 5.11 -1.05 -1.81
CA TYR A 38 4.56 -2.38 -1.63
C TYR A 38 5.55 -3.46 -1.99
N ARG A 39 5.34 -4.66 -1.45
CA ARG A 39 6.07 -5.88 -1.79
C ARG A 39 5.14 -6.81 -2.57
N VAL A 40 5.61 -7.28 -3.71
CA VAL A 40 4.93 -8.31 -4.52
C VAL A 40 5.36 -9.72 -4.11
N SER A 41 4.62 -10.73 -4.57
CA SER A 41 4.86 -12.15 -4.35
C SER A 41 6.31 -12.60 -4.63
N VAL A 42 6.98 -11.98 -5.61
CA VAL A 42 8.39 -12.29 -5.95
C VAL A 42 9.40 -11.72 -4.93
N GLY A 43 8.94 -11.12 -3.83
CA GLY A 43 9.77 -10.52 -2.77
C GLY A 43 10.32 -9.14 -3.08
N ARG A 44 10.08 -8.64 -4.30
CA ARG A 44 10.53 -7.33 -4.77
C ARG A 44 9.70 -6.21 -4.12
N VAL A 45 10.38 -5.14 -3.69
CA VAL A 45 9.75 -3.94 -3.13
C VAL A 45 9.77 -2.85 -4.19
N GLU A 46 8.59 -2.34 -4.53
CA GLU A 46 8.40 -1.30 -5.54
C GLU A 46 7.60 -0.14 -4.96
N GLY A 47 7.72 1.02 -5.62
CA GLY A 47 7.00 2.24 -5.25
C GLY A 47 6.21 2.78 -6.44
N GLN A 48 4.96 3.17 -6.19
CA GLN A 48 4.10 3.77 -7.21
C GLN A 48 3.33 4.96 -6.66
N LEU A 49 3.28 6.02 -7.46
CA LEU A 49 2.40 7.15 -7.20
C LEU A 49 0.98 6.81 -7.67
N LEU A 50 0.04 6.79 -6.74
CA LEU A 50 -1.38 6.59 -6.96
C LEU A 50 -2.10 7.93 -6.85
N TYR A 51 -3.01 8.17 -7.78
CA TYR A 51 -3.90 9.32 -7.79
C TYR A 51 -5.31 8.84 -7.44
N HIS A 52 -6.20 9.75 -7.08
CA HIS A 52 -7.57 9.41 -6.70
C HIS A 52 -8.32 8.59 -7.76
N ASP A 53 -8.09 8.87 -9.05
CA ASP A 53 -8.71 8.11 -10.15
C ASP A 53 -8.34 6.61 -10.14
N HIS A 54 -7.18 6.28 -9.54
CA HIS A 54 -6.72 4.90 -9.39
C HIS A 54 -7.39 4.15 -8.24
N GLU A 55 -8.19 4.81 -7.39
CA GLU A 55 -8.88 4.16 -6.26
C GLU A 55 -9.88 3.10 -6.74
N SER A 56 -10.55 3.37 -7.87
CA SER A 56 -11.55 2.49 -8.47
C SER A 56 -11.05 1.07 -8.81
N ARG A 57 -9.75 0.90 -9.05
CA ARG A 57 -9.14 -0.41 -9.36
C ARG A 57 -8.53 -1.11 -8.14
N LEU A 58 -8.43 -0.44 -7.00
CA LEU A 58 -7.76 -0.97 -5.82
C LEU A 58 -8.76 -1.70 -4.94
N THR A 59 -8.48 -2.96 -4.65
CA THR A 59 -9.28 -3.75 -3.71
C THR A 59 -8.44 -4.09 -2.48
N ILE A 60 -8.92 -3.72 -1.30
CA ILE A 60 -8.27 -4.05 -0.03
C ILE A 60 -8.79 -5.41 0.44
N HIS A 61 -7.93 -6.42 0.45
CA HIS A 61 -8.29 -7.78 0.90
C HIS A 61 -8.15 -7.93 2.42
N LYS A 62 -7.15 -7.26 3.01
CA LYS A 62 -6.91 -7.27 4.44
C LYS A 62 -6.38 -5.92 4.88
N ALA A 63 -6.98 -5.34 5.90
CA ALA A 63 -6.47 -4.18 6.60
C ALA A 63 -6.16 -4.58 8.05
N SER A 64 -4.97 -4.26 8.52
CA SER A 64 -4.66 -4.35 9.95
C SER A 64 -5.28 -3.18 10.69
N ALA A 65 -5.77 -3.41 11.91
CA ALA A 65 -6.38 -2.38 12.75
C ALA A 65 -5.41 -1.24 13.14
N ALA A 66 -4.10 -1.41 12.89
CA ALA A 66 -3.09 -0.38 13.06
C ALA A 66 -3.09 0.65 11.92
N LEU A 67 -3.72 0.37 10.78
CA LEU A 67 -3.88 1.31 9.67
C LEU A 67 -5.04 2.29 9.95
N ARG A 68 -4.75 3.33 10.73
CA ARG A 68 -5.71 4.42 10.94
C ARG A 68 -5.67 5.37 9.73
N VAL A 69 -6.59 5.17 8.78
CA VAL A 69 -6.87 6.17 7.73
C VAL A 69 -7.41 7.41 8.43
N ARG A 70 -6.61 8.48 8.49
CA ARG A 70 -7.10 9.77 8.99
C ARG A 70 -7.93 10.38 7.87
N ARG A 71 -9.23 10.49 8.14
CA ARG A 71 -10.21 11.17 7.29
C ARG A 71 -9.95 12.68 7.25
#